data_AF-A0A949XJU4-F1
#
_entry.id   AF-A0A949XJU4-F1
#
_cell.length_a   1.000
_cell.length_b   1.000
_cell.length_c   1.000
_cell.angle_alpha   90.00
_cell.angle_beta   90.00
_cell.angle_gamma   90.00
#
_symmetry.space_group_name_H-M   'P 1'
#
loop_
_entity.id
_entity.type
_entity.pdbx_description
1 polymer ?
#
loop_
_entity_poly.entity_id
_entity_poly.type
_entity_poly.pdbx_seq_one_letter_code
_entity_poly.pdbx_strand_id
1 'polypeptide(L)'
;MITDNYAETVQRLAKFILESPLSALLREHDREQLQRNAEGDEGKFYGLEFRKEAAGYENDKYPPRCECTLYVDLTCDYDAGRVEDEEGSVYRKHKVEAKVSWASWGSTEAPLASQRVELMRQVCELAAAIDQNFAEAVYYRWATKAEIEASKKAAEERKLQAFYTAHVTANAYRMLVGQQRVAQLPEGTEGQWEGIVDWPRPNGDVWRFQTKANGRHCIFTRIENEKK
;
A
#
# COMPACT_ATOMS: atom_id res chain seq x y z
N MET A 1 0.94 0.62 25.53
CA MET A 1 1.79 -0.06 24.53
C MET A 1 0.92 -0.38 23.33
N ILE A 2 1.30 0.09 22.13
CA ILE A 2 0.57 -0.16 20.88
C ILE A 2 1.13 -1.43 20.26
N THR A 3 0.26 -2.37 19.89
CA THR A 3 0.66 -3.62 19.24
C THR A 3 0.09 -3.67 17.83
N ASP A 4 0.85 -4.23 16.89
CA ASP A 4 0.34 -4.54 15.57
C ASP A 4 -0.67 -5.69 15.70
N ASN A 5 -1.92 -5.42 15.37
CA ASN A 5 -3.01 -6.39 15.42
C ASN A 5 -3.75 -6.49 14.07
N TYR A 6 -3.18 -5.93 13.00
CA TYR A 6 -3.86 -5.82 11.72
C TYR A 6 -4.19 -7.19 11.13
N ALA A 7 -3.18 -8.06 11.00
CA ALA A 7 -3.34 -9.40 10.43
C ALA A 7 -4.28 -10.28 11.28
N GLU A 8 -4.15 -10.21 12.61
CA GLU A 8 -5.04 -10.93 13.52
C GLU A 8 -6.49 -10.46 13.37
N THR A 9 -6.71 -9.14 13.25
CA THR A 9 -8.05 -8.58 13.07
C THR A 9 -8.65 -9.02 11.74
N VAL A 10 -7.88 -9.01 10.65
CA VAL A 10 -8.30 -9.55 9.34
C VAL A 10 -8.73 -11.01 9.47
N GLN A 11 -7.92 -11.86 10.09
CA GLN A 11 -8.23 -13.27 10.28
C GLN A 11 -9.51 -13.48 11.11
N ARG A 12 -9.65 -12.75 12.23
CA ARG A 12 -10.83 -12.83 13.11
C ARG A 12 -12.09 -12.38 12.39
N LEU A 13 -12.01 -11.29 11.62
CA LEU A 13 -13.13 -10.76 10.85
C LEU A 13 -13.57 -11.74 9.75
N ALA A 14 -12.62 -12.35 9.05
CA ALA A 14 -12.93 -13.36 8.04
C ALA A 14 -13.62 -14.60 8.63
N LYS A 15 -13.11 -15.11 9.77
CA LYS A 15 -13.75 -16.23 10.50
C LYS A 15 -15.16 -15.88 10.94
N PHE A 16 -15.34 -14.69 11.52
CA PHE A 16 -16.64 -14.20 11.97
C PHE A 16 -17.68 -14.18 10.83
N ILE A 17 -17.28 -13.73 9.63
CA ILE A 17 -18.16 -13.72 8.46
C ILE A 17 -18.46 -15.13 7.96
N LEU A 18 -17.45 -16.02 7.92
CA LEU A 18 -17.62 -17.41 7.48
C LEU A 18 -18.52 -18.24 8.41
N GLU A 19 -18.50 -17.95 9.71
CA GLU A 19 -19.36 -18.57 10.73
C GLU A 19 -20.84 -18.13 10.61
N SER A 20 -21.11 -17.02 9.92
CA SER A 20 -22.49 -16.59 9.64
C SER A 20 -23.21 -17.59 8.72
N PRO A 21 -24.49 -17.92 8.97
CA PRO A 21 -25.30 -18.71 8.05
C PRO A 21 -25.37 -18.10 6.63
N LEU A 22 -25.19 -16.78 6.51
CA LEU A 22 -25.16 -16.10 5.22
C LEU A 22 -23.95 -16.45 4.36
N SER A 23 -22.87 -16.99 4.94
CA SER A 23 -21.69 -17.40 4.19
C SER A 23 -22.03 -18.44 3.12
N ALA A 24 -23.08 -19.25 3.35
CA ALA A 24 -23.65 -20.20 2.40
C ALA A 24 -24.12 -19.54 1.09
N LEU A 25 -24.50 -18.27 1.12
CA LEU A 25 -25.04 -17.50 0.00
C LEU A 25 -23.98 -16.67 -0.72
N LEU A 26 -22.73 -16.65 -0.22
CA LEU A 26 -21.65 -15.94 -0.89
C LEU A 26 -21.34 -16.58 -2.25
N ARG A 27 -20.93 -15.75 -3.20
CA ARG A 27 -20.25 -16.25 -4.41
C ARG A 27 -19.01 -17.07 -4.00
N GLU A 28 -18.72 -18.11 -4.78
CA GLU A 28 -17.60 -19.03 -4.53
C GLU A 28 -16.27 -18.29 -4.35
N HIS A 29 -15.94 -17.40 -5.29
CA HIS A 29 -14.75 -16.54 -5.23
C HIS A 29 -14.65 -15.70 -3.94
N ASP A 30 -15.77 -15.11 -3.48
CA ASP A 30 -15.78 -14.29 -2.27
C ASP A 30 -15.58 -15.15 -1.01
N ARG A 31 -16.09 -16.39 -1.03
CA ARG A 31 -15.89 -17.36 0.05
C ARG A 31 -14.44 -17.85 0.10
N GLU A 32 -13.85 -18.21 -1.04
CA GLU A 32 -12.45 -18.64 -1.13
C GLU A 32 -11.51 -17.54 -0.63
N GLN A 33 -11.79 -16.28 -0.98
CA GLN A 33 -11.06 -15.14 -0.44
C GLN A 33 -11.13 -15.07 1.09
N LEU A 34 -12.34 -15.20 1.64
CA LEU A 34 -12.52 -15.17 3.09
C LEU A 34 -11.79 -16.33 3.77
N GLN A 35 -11.76 -17.52 3.17
CA GLN A 35 -11.01 -18.66 3.70
C GLN A 35 -9.51 -18.36 3.74
N ARG A 36 -8.93 -17.83 2.66
CA ARG A 36 -7.52 -17.42 2.63
C ARG A 36 -7.22 -16.33 3.68
N ASN A 37 -8.11 -15.36 3.84
CA ASN A 37 -7.97 -14.33 4.88
C ASN A 37 -8.06 -14.95 6.29
N ALA A 38 -8.92 -15.95 6.52
CA ALA A 38 -9.07 -16.65 7.79
C ALA A 38 -7.85 -17.54 8.14
N GLU A 39 -7.15 -18.04 7.13
CA GLU A 39 -5.91 -18.81 7.24
C GLU A 39 -4.67 -17.91 7.40
N GLY A 40 -4.79 -16.62 7.04
CA GLY A 40 -3.72 -15.63 7.16
C GLY A 40 -2.91 -15.40 5.89
N ASP A 41 -3.38 -15.91 4.76
CA ASP A 41 -2.66 -15.86 3.47
C ASP A 41 -2.85 -14.53 2.74
N GLU A 42 -4.02 -13.88 2.89
CA GLU A 42 -4.32 -12.59 2.25
C GLU A 42 -4.87 -11.56 3.24
N GLY A 43 -4.50 -10.30 3.02
CA GLY A 43 -4.75 -9.17 3.94
C GLY A 43 -5.75 -8.13 3.42
N LYS A 44 -6.60 -8.47 2.46
CA LYS A 44 -7.51 -7.51 1.80
C LYS A 44 -8.94 -8.03 1.73
N PHE A 45 -9.88 -7.13 2.01
CA PHE A 45 -11.31 -7.37 1.80
C PHE A 45 -11.82 -6.48 0.65
N TYR A 46 -12.83 -6.96 -0.04
CA TYR A 46 -13.58 -6.23 -1.06
C TYR A 46 -15.07 -6.58 -0.91
N GLY A 47 -15.92 -6.03 -1.79
CA GLY A 47 -17.35 -6.26 -1.74
C GLY A 47 -17.71 -7.75 -1.80
N LEU A 48 -18.34 -8.25 -0.74
CA LEU A 48 -18.85 -9.61 -0.59
C LEU A 48 -20.27 -9.67 -1.14
N GLU A 49 -20.51 -10.47 -2.16
CA GLU A 49 -21.83 -10.57 -2.78
C GLU A 49 -22.59 -11.81 -2.32
N PHE A 50 -23.74 -11.57 -1.69
CA PHE A 50 -24.69 -12.59 -1.28
C PHE A 50 -25.75 -12.78 -2.37
N ARG A 51 -25.94 -14.03 -2.80
CA ARG A 51 -26.89 -14.41 -3.84
C ARG A 51 -27.80 -15.52 -3.35
N LYS A 52 -29.09 -15.34 -3.58
CA LYS A 52 -30.10 -16.36 -3.31
C LYS A 52 -31.06 -16.47 -4.48
N GLU A 53 -31.25 -17.68 -5.00
CA GLU A 53 -32.29 -17.93 -6.00
C GLU A 53 -33.66 -17.76 -5.36
N ALA A 54 -34.58 -17.09 -6.06
CA ALA A 54 -35.91 -16.85 -5.54
C ALA A 54 -36.71 -18.16 -5.51
N ALA A 55 -37.27 -18.48 -4.36
CA ALA A 55 -38.18 -19.63 -4.22
C ALA A 55 -39.47 -19.39 -5.01
N GLY A 56 -40.03 -20.47 -5.60
CA GLY A 56 -41.25 -20.43 -6.40
C GLY A 56 -41.04 -20.21 -7.90
N TYR A 57 -39.79 -20.12 -8.37
CA TYR A 57 -39.42 -19.98 -9.78
C TYR A 57 -38.59 -21.17 -10.29
N GLU A 58 -38.75 -22.36 -9.68
CA GLU A 58 -37.91 -23.54 -9.96
C GLU A 58 -38.03 -24.07 -11.40
N ASN A 59 -39.14 -23.76 -12.08
CA ASN A 59 -39.41 -24.16 -13.45
C ASN A 59 -38.97 -23.12 -14.49
N ASP A 60 -38.50 -21.95 -14.07
CA ASP A 60 -38.06 -20.90 -14.99
C ASP A 60 -36.67 -21.22 -15.52
N LYS A 61 -36.47 -20.98 -16.82
CA LYS A 61 -35.14 -21.13 -17.45
C LYS A 61 -34.09 -20.21 -16.83
N TYR A 62 -34.52 -19.07 -16.28
CA TYR A 62 -33.69 -18.06 -15.63
C TYR A 62 -34.40 -17.54 -14.38
N PRO A 63 -34.34 -18.27 -13.26
CA PRO A 63 -35.04 -17.86 -12.05
C PRO A 63 -34.50 -16.50 -11.57
N PRO A 64 -35.37 -15.57 -11.13
CA PRO A 64 -34.92 -14.31 -10.58
C PRO A 64 -34.08 -14.55 -9.32
N ARG A 65 -33.13 -13.65 -9.08
CA ARG A 65 -32.22 -13.73 -7.94
C ARG A 65 -32.41 -12.55 -7.00
N CYS A 66 -32.22 -12.83 -5.72
CA CYS A 66 -32.02 -11.82 -4.69
C CYS A 66 -30.51 -11.64 -4.53
N GLU A 67 -30.05 -10.39 -4.56
CA GLU A 67 -28.65 -10.03 -4.43
C GLU A 67 -28.47 -8.84 -3.49
N CYS A 68 -27.40 -8.89 -2.69
CA CYS A 68 -27.00 -7.83 -1.78
C CYS A 68 -25.48 -7.88 -1.62
N THR A 69 -24.83 -6.73 -1.58
CA THR A 69 -23.38 -6.62 -1.42
C THR A 69 -23.04 -6.01 -0.08
N LEU A 70 -22.13 -6.64 0.65
CA LEU A 70 -21.52 -6.11 1.86
C LEU A 70 -20.07 -5.73 1.58
N TYR A 71 -19.73 -4.46 1.69
CA TYR A 71 -18.36 -4.00 1.67
C TYR A 71 -17.84 -3.98 3.10
N VAL A 72 -16.77 -4.74 3.36
CA VAL A 72 -16.05 -4.72 4.62
C VAL A 72 -14.65 -4.22 4.32
N ASP A 73 -14.21 -3.15 4.97
CA ASP A 73 -12.89 -2.57 4.73
C ASP A 73 -12.23 -2.07 6.01
N LEU A 74 -10.90 -2.07 6.02
CA LEU A 74 -10.05 -1.50 7.07
C LEU A 74 -9.60 -0.11 6.62
N THR A 75 -10.51 0.84 6.77
CA THR A 75 -10.24 2.23 6.36
C THR A 75 -9.18 2.86 7.25
N CYS A 76 -8.13 3.42 6.63
CA CYS A 76 -7.12 4.19 7.35
C CYS A 76 -7.69 5.56 7.66
N ASP A 77 -7.59 6.00 8.91
CA ASP A 77 -7.85 7.38 9.26
C ASP A 77 -6.69 8.24 8.69
N TYR A 78 -6.91 8.93 7.57
CA TYR A 78 -5.83 9.64 6.90
C TYR A 78 -5.34 10.87 7.69
N ASP A 79 -6.21 11.49 8.49
CA ASP A 79 -5.90 12.73 9.22
C ASP A 79 -5.34 12.45 10.61
N ALA A 80 -5.82 11.43 11.32
CA ALA A 80 -5.39 11.08 12.67
C ALA A 80 -4.72 9.70 12.80
N GLY A 81 -4.56 8.97 11.69
CA GLY A 81 -4.16 7.56 11.75
C GLY A 81 -2.69 7.30 12.01
N ARG A 82 -1.80 8.29 11.88
CA ARG A 82 -0.38 8.08 12.21
C ARG A 82 -0.17 8.17 13.72
N VAL A 83 0.28 7.09 14.34
CA VAL A 83 0.62 7.04 15.76
C VAL A 83 2.06 6.59 15.92
N GLU A 84 2.79 7.18 16.85
CA GLU A 84 4.17 6.81 17.18
C GLU A 84 4.20 6.29 18.62
N ASP A 85 4.88 5.17 18.85
CA ASP A 85 5.07 4.63 20.19
C ASP A 85 6.27 5.29 20.90
N GLU A 86 6.51 4.92 22.16
CA GLU A 86 7.63 5.44 22.96
C GLU A 86 9.01 5.06 22.38
N GLU A 87 9.08 4.01 21.56
CA GLU A 87 10.30 3.53 20.91
C GLU A 87 10.57 4.23 19.57
N GLY A 88 9.63 5.03 19.07
CA GLY A 88 9.71 5.73 17.78
C GLY A 88 9.25 4.90 16.58
N SER A 89 8.59 3.75 16.80
CA SER A 89 7.94 2.98 15.75
C SER A 89 6.62 3.63 15.34
N VAL A 90 6.32 3.60 14.05
CA VAL A 90 5.17 4.28 13.47
C VAL A 90 4.11 3.28 13.05
N TYR A 91 2.89 3.55 13.50
CA TYR A 91 1.69 2.76 13.23
C TYR A 91 0.69 3.58 12.44
N ARG A 92 -0.14 2.88 11.66
CA ARG A 92 -1.36 3.40 11.07
C ARG A 92 -2.55 2.82 11.80
N LYS A 93 -3.45 3.69 12.23
CA LYS A 93 -4.72 3.35 12.84
C LYS A 93 -5.77 3.18 11.74
N HIS A 94 -6.41 2.03 11.75
CA HIS A 94 -7.50 1.64 10.89
C HIS A 94 -8.77 1.45 11.72
N LYS A 95 -9.90 1.61 11.06
CA LYS A 95 -11.21 1.26 11.57
C LYS A 95 -11.87 0.27 10.62
N VAL A 96 -12.48 -0.77 11.18
CA VAL A 96 -13.35 -1.66 10.41
C VAL A 96 -14.64 -0.92 10.09
N GLU A 97 -15.00 -0.89 8.81
CA GLU A 97 -16.27 -0.34 8.35
C GLU A 97 -17.03 -1.36 7.52
N ALA A 98 -18.29 -1.60 7.88
CA ALA A 98 -19.23 -2.40 7.09
C ALA A 98 -20.23 -1.48 6.37
N LYS A 99 -20.36 -1.64 5.04
CA LYS A 99 -21.30 -0.87 4.21
C LYS A 99 -22.14 -1.81 3.35
N VAL A 100 -23.45 -1.66 3.38
CA VAL A 100 -24.38 -2.49 2.61
C VAL A 100 -24.80 -1.74 1.34
N SER A 101 -24.85 -2.44 0.22
CA SER A 101 -25.35 -1.95 -1.06
C SER A 101 -26.29 -2.98 -1.68
N TRP A 102 -27.29 -2.50 -2.42
CA TRP A 102 -28.24 -3.35 -3.13
C TRP A 102 -28.64 -2.76 -4.47
N ALA A 103 -29.04 -3.63 -5.39
CA ALA A 103 -29.55 -3.21 -6.68
C ALA A 103 -30.88 -2.47 -6.54
N SER A 104 -31.02 -1.31 -7.20
CA SER A 104 -32.19 -0.42 -7.12
C SER A 104 -33.26 -0.66 -8.19
N TRP A 105 -33.19 -1.75 -8.96
CA TRP A 105 -34.05 -1.95 -10.13
C TRP A 105 -35.44 -2.53 -9.82
N GLY A 106 -36.47 -1.76 -10.20
CA GLY A 106 -37.67 -2.21 -10.94
C GLY A 106 -38.78 -2.96 -10.18
N SER A 107 -40.01 -2.82 -10.72
CA SER A 107 -41.24 -3.50 -10.26
C SER A 107 -41.03 -5.00 -10.11
N THR A 108 -41.14 -5.48 -8.87
CA THR A 108 -41.11 -6.91 -8.52
C THR A 108 -42.48 -7.38 -8.08
N GLU A 109 -42.81 -8.62 -8.37
CA GLU A 109 -43.96 -9.28 -7.77
C GLU A 109 -43.78 -9.33 -6.24
N ALA A 110 -44.88 -9.21 -5.48
CA ALA A 110 -44.84 -9.14 -4.03
C ALA A 110 -44.04 -10.27 -3.35
N PRO A 111 -44.10 -11.55 -3.80
CA PRO A 111 -43.29 -12.62 -3.22
C PRO A 111 -41.78 -12.41 -3.39
N LEU A 112 -41.34 -11.95 -4.56
CA LEU A 112 -39.92 -11.66 -4.83
C LEU A 112 -39.45 -10.44 -4.03
N ALA A 113 -40.29 -9.42 -3.91
CA ALA A 113 -39.99 -8.25 -3.09
C ALA A 113 -39.76 -8.64 -1.61
N SER A 114 -40.63 -9.49 -1.05
CA SER A 114 -40.51 -9.99 0.32
C SER A 114 -39.19 -10.75 0.55
N GLN A 115 -38.82 -11.64 -0.37
CA GLN A 115 -37.56 -12.39 -0.28
C GLN A 115 -36.32 -11.47 -0.36
N ARG A 116 -36.36 -10.42 -1.18
CA ARG A 116 -35.27 -9.42 -1.27
C ARG A 116 -35.12 -8.63 0.02
N VAL A 117 -36.22 -8.15 0.59
CA VAL A 117 -36.23 -7.42 1.87
C VAL A 117 -35.64 -8.29 2.98
N GLU A 118 -36.00 -9.57 3.03
CA GLU A 118 -35.47 -10.49 4.03
C GLU A 118 -33.96 -10.69 3.89
N LEU A 119 -33.44 -10.89 2.67
CA LEU A 119 -31.98 -10.98 2.44
C LEU A 119 -31.27 -9.69 2.88
N MET A 120 -31.81 -8.52 2.51
CA MET A 120 -31.23 -7.23 2.90
C MET A 120 -31.20 -7.06 4.41
N ARG A 121 -32.28 -7.42 5.11
CA ARG A 121 -32.35 -7.39 6.58
C ARG A 121 -31.23 -8.23 7.18
N GLN A 122 -31.07 -9.47 6.72
CA GLN A 122 -30.03 -10.38 7.23
C GLN A 122 -28.61 -9.84 6.99
N VAL A 123 -28.34 -9.27 5.81
CA VAL A 123 -27.03 -8.67 5.50
C VAL A 123 -26.78 -7.42 6.33
N CYS A 124 -27.79 -6.58 6.56
CA CYS A 124 -27.70 -5.43 7.47
C CYS A 124 -27.42 -5.86 8.91
N GLU A 125 -28.01 -6.96 9.38
CA GLU A 125 -27.74 -7.50 10.71
C GLU A 125 -26.31 -8.02 10.84
N LEU A 126 -25.78 -8.68 9.81
CA LEU A 126 -24.38 -9.08 9.77
C LEU A 126 -23.45 -7.85 9.78
N ALA A 127 -23.76 -6.81 9.00
CA ALA A 127 -22.99 -5.56 8.97
C ALA A 127 -22.97 -4.89 10.36
N ALA A 128 -24.13 -4.77 11.01
CA ALA A 128 -24.22 -4.21 12.36
C ALA A 128 -23.46 -5.07 13.39
N ALA A 129 -23.50 -6.39 13.25
CA ALA A 129 -22.73 -7.29 14.11
C ALA A 129 -21.22 -7.12 13.91
N ILE A 130 -20.75 -6.89 12.68
CA ILE A 130 -19.34 -6.56 12.41
C ILE A 130 -18.96 -5.26 13.11
N ASP A 131 -19.74 -4.18 12.91
CA ASP A 131 -19.45 -2.88 13.53
C ASP A 131 -19.40 -2.96 15.07
N GLN A 132 -20.23 -3.83 15.68
CA GLN A 132 -20.24 -4.05 17.12
C GLN A 132 -19.05 -4.88 17.62
N ASN A 133 -18.69 -5.96 16.93
CA ASN A 133 -17.65 -6.89 17.36
C ASN A 133 -16.23 -6.38 17.03
N PHE A 134 -16.10 -5.44 16.10
CA PHE A 134 -14.83 -4.91 15.62
C PHE A 134 -14.74 -3.38 15.77
N ALA A 135 -15.33 -2.83 16.84
CA ALA A 135 -15.29 -1.41 17.17
C ALA A 135 -13.91 -0.91 17.65
N GLU A 136 -13.03 -1.82 18.04
CA GLU A 136 -11.70 -1.51 18.54
C GLU A 136 -10.78 -0.94 17.45
N ALA A 137 -9.80 -0.14 17.88
CA ALA A 137 -8.80 0.40 16.96
C ALA A 137 -7.88 -0.70 16.43
N VAL A 138 -7.69 -0.72 15.12
CA VAL A 138 -6.78 -1.66 14.45
C VAL A 138 -5.48 -0.93 14.10
N TYR A 139 -4.34 -1.49 14.45
CA TYR A 139 -3.04 -0.89 14.21
C TYR A 139 -2.21 -1.75 13.27
N TYR A 140 -1.75 -1.13 12.20
CA TYR A 140 -0.77 -1.70 11.28
C TYR A 140 0.57 -1.00 11.50
N ARG A 141 1.63 -1.75 11.84
CA ARG A 141 2.96 -1.17 11.97
C ARG A 141 3.52 -0.88 10.59
N TRP A 142 3.73 0.40 10.32
CA TRP A 142 4.25 0.86 9.04
C TRP A 142 5.77 0.79 8.97
N ALA A 143 6.45 1.19 10.04
CA ALA A 143 7.91 1.13 10.13
C ALA A 143 8.38 1.18 11.57
N THR A 144 9.48 0.48 11.86
CA THR A 144 10.24 0.63 13.10
C THR A 144 11.12 1.89 13.06
N LYS A 145 11.56 2.35 14.22
CA LYS A 145 12.52 3.46 14.31
C LYS A 145 13.78 3.23 13.47
N ALA A 146 14.34 2.02 13.53
CA ALA A 146 15.55 1.65 12.78
C ALA A 146 15.33 1.73 11.25
N GLU A 147 14.17 1.29 10.75
CA GLU A 147 13.83 1.39 9.33
C GLU A 147 13.63 2.84 8.89
N ILE A 148 13.03 3.67 9.75
CA ILE A 148 12.87 5.11 9.49
C ILE A 148 14.25 5.80 9.42
N GLU A 149 15.15 5.51 10.35
CA GLU A 149 16.51 6.06 10.37
C GLU A 149 17.32 5.61 9.15
N ALA A 150 17.24 4.32 8.79
CA ALA A 150 17.89 3.79 7.60
C ALA A 150 17.34 4.43 6.31
N SER A 151 16.03 4.63 6.22
CA SER A 151 15.38 5.30 5.09
C SER A 151 15.81 6.76 4.95
N LYS A 152 15.89 7.50 6.08
CA LYS A 152 16.38 8.88 6.10
C LYS A 152 17.83 8.95 5.62
N LYS A 153 18.71 8.09 6.14
CA LYS A 153 20.12 8.04 5.73
C LYS A 153 20.26 7.72 4.24
N ALA A 154 19.54 6.71 3.74
CA ALA A 154 19.55 6.37 2.31
C ALA A 154 18.99 7.50 1.42
N ALA A 155 17.98 8.24 1.89
CA ALA A 155 17.45 9.40 1.17
C ALA A 155 18.44 10.56 1.14
N GLU A 156 19.17 10.81 2.22
CA GLU A 156 20.26 11.79 2.28
C GLU A 156 21.41 11.41 1.35
N GLU A 157 21.85 10.15 1.38
CA GLU A 157 22.88 9.62 0.47
C GLU A 157 22.47 9.77 -1.00
N ARG A 158 21.21 9.47 -1.35
CA ARG A 158 20.69 9.67 -2.71
C ARG A 158 20.62 11.14 -3.12
N LYS A 159 20.19 12.02 -2.23
CA LYS A 159 20.18 13.48 -2.49
C LYS A 159 21.60 13.98 -2.74
N LEU A 160 22.53 13.54 -1.91
CA LEU A 160 23.94 13.88 -2.02
C LEU A 160 24.54 13.37 -3.34
N GLN A 161 24.28 12.11 -3.69
CA GLN A 161 24.72 11.52 -4.95
C GLN A 161 24.13 12.28 -6.16
N ALA A 162 22.84 12.59 -6.15
CA ALA A 162 22.19 13.34 -7.22
C ALA A 162 22.79 14.76 -7.37
N PHE A 163 23.06 15.42 -6.25
CA PHE A 163 23.74 16.71 -6.21
C PHE A 163 25.13 16.64 -6.88
N TYR A 164 25.95 15.65 -6.51
CA TYR A 164 27.28 15.47 -7.11
C TYR A 164 27.21 15.09 -8.59
N THR A 165 26.28 14.22 -8.99
CA THR A 165 26.08 13.89 -10.40
C THR A 165 25.71 15.12 -11.22
N ALA A 166 24.86 16.01 -10.71
CA ALA A 166 24.56 17.29 -11.35
C ALA A 166 25.79 18.20 -11.44
N HIS A 167 26.59 18.30 -10.37
CA HIS A 167 27.84 19.09 -10.38
C HIS A 167 28.88 18.55 -11.36
N VAL A 168 29.06 17.22 -11.40
CA VAL A 168 29.91 16.55 -12.41
C VAL A 168 29.40 16.86 -13.80
N THR A 169 28.10 16.72 -14.06
CA THR A 169 27.51 16.97 -15.38
C THR A 169 27.76 18.40 -15.86
N ALA A 170 27.61 19.39 -14.98
CA ALA A 170 27.88 20.80 -15.29
C ALA A 170 29.36 21.06 -15.62
N ASN A 171 30.28 20.32 -14.98
CA ASN A 171 31.73 20.55 -15.11
C ASN A 171 32.43 19.59 -16.08
N ALA A 172 31.80 18.48 -16.47
CA ALA A 172 32.36 17.44 -17.32
C ALA A 172 32.48 17.89 -18.78
N TYR A 173 31.65 18.83 -19.22
CA TYR A 173 31.60 19.24 -20.63
C TYR A 173 32.98 19.68 -21.14
N ARG A 174 33.41 19.01 -22.23
CA ARG A 174 34.71 19.16 -22.91
C ARG A 174 35.97 18.79 -22.11
N MET A 175 35.83 18.13 -20.95
CA MET A 175 37.02 17.63 -20.25
C MET A 175 37.69 16.49 -21.02
N LEU A 176 39.00 16.56 -21.18
CA LEU A 176 39.82 15.48 -21.75
C LEU A 176 40.22 14.47 -20.66
N VAL A 177 40.58 13.25 -21.05
CA VAL A 177 41.08 12.23 -20.12
C VAL A 177 42.39 12.73 -19.48
N GLY A 178 42.53 12.56 -18.16
CA GLY A 178 43.65 13.07 -17.37
C GLY A 178 43.54 14.55 -16.99
N GLN A 179 42.56 15.29 -17.54
CA GLN A 179 42.35 16.69 -17.18
C GLN A 179 41.72 16.79 -15.79
N GLN A 180 42.21 17.76 -15.02
CA GLN A 180 41.63 18.16 -13.75
C GLN A 180 40.84 19.46 -13.92
N ARG A 181 39.69 19.54 -13.27
CA ARG A 181 38.92 20.77 -13.12
C ARG A 181 38.57 20.93 -11.65
N VAL A 182 38.75 22.14 -11.14
CA VAL A 182 38.38 22.50 -9.77
C VAL A 182 37.07 23.26 -9.83
N ALA A 183 36.05 22.81 -9.11
CA ALA A 183 34.84 23.60 -8.91
C ALA A 183 34.62 23.86 -7.42
N GLN A 184 34.05 25.01 -7.11
CA GLN A 184 33.67 25.35 -5.76
C GLN A 184 32.41 24.57 -5.37
N LEU A 185 32.44 23.98 -4.18
CA LEU A 185 31.29 23.34 -3.58
C LEU A 185 30.44 24.39 -2.83
N PRO A 186 29.11 24.24 -2.76
CA PRO A 186 28.27 25.04 -1.89
C PRO A 186 28.68 24.90 -0.43
N GLU A 187 28.48 25.96 0.34
CA GLU A 187 28.76 25.96 1.77
C GLU A 187 28.02 24.82 2.49
N GLY A 188 28.69 24.13 3.41
CA GLY A 188 28.12 23.03 4.20
C GLY A 188 28.28 21.64 3.58
N THR A 189 28.92 21.54 2.41
CA THR A 189 29.23 20.25 1.74
C THR A 189 30.72 19.90 1.80
N GLU A 190 31.51 20.66 2.57
CA GLU A 190 32.95 20.45 2.70
C GLU A 190 33.27 19.06 3.29
N GLY A 191 34.09 18.27 2.59
CA GLY A 191 34.58 16.97 3.08
C GLY A 191 33.56 15.83 3.05
N GLN A 192 32.35 16.04 2.54
CA GLN A 192 31.27 15.05 2.61
C GLN A 192 31.32 13.96 1.54
N TRP A 193 32.21 14.05 0.55
CA TRP A 193 32.25 13.07 -0.53
C TRP A 193 33.62 12.94 -1.20
N GLU A 194 34.13 11.71 -1.20
CA GLU A 194 35.20 11.25 -2.08
C GLU A 194 34.71 9.98 -2.76
N GLY A 195 34.85 9.89 -4.07
CA GLY A 195 34.29 8.76 -4.79
C GLY A 195 34.42 8.85 -6.29
N ILE A 196 33.89 7.84 -6.95
CA ILE A 196 33.85 7.71 -8.40
C ILE A 196 32.41 7.95 -8.87
N VAL A 197 32.22 8.88 -9.80
CA VAL A 197 30.95 9.07 -10.53
C VAL A 197 31.12 8.54 -11.95
N ASP A 198 30.24 7.63 -12.33
CA ASP A 198 30.07 7.22 -13.72
C ASP A 198 29.01 8.13 -14.37
N TRP A 199 29.40 8.80 -15.45
CA TRP A 199 28.54 9.70 -16.23
C TRP A 199 28.22 9.07 -17.58
N PRO A 200 27.00 8.56 -17.77
CA PRO A 200 26.60 7.96 -19.04
C PRO A 200 26.41 9.03 -20.11
N ARG A 201 26.90 8.75 -21.32
CA ARG A 201 26.72 9.62 -22.49
C ARG A 201 25.61 9.10 -23.40
N PRO A 202 24.95 9.98 -24.18
CA PRO A 202 23.91 9.58 -25.12
C PRO A 202 24.34 8.56 -26.18
N ASN A 203 25.66 8.46 -26.45
CA ASN A 203 26.23 7.52 -27.40
C ASN A 203 26.56 6.14 -26.79
N GLY A 204 26.21 5.89 -25.53
CA GLY A 204 26.47 4.63 -24.83
C GLY A 204 27.82 4.57 -24.09
N ASP A 205 28.70 5.57 -24.27
CA ASP A 205 29.95 5.65 -23.51
C ASP A 205 29.68 6.01 -22.04
N VAL A 206 30.58 5.62 -21.14
CA VAL A 206 30.60 6.09 -19.75
C VAL A 206 31.88 6.85 -19.47
N TRP A 207 31.76 8.07 -18.95
CA TRP A 207 32.89 8.82 -18.40
C TRP A 207 33.00 8.57 -16.92
N ARG A 208 34.17 8.11 -16.49
CA ARG A 208 34.45 7.92 -15.07
C ARG A 208 35.20 9.13 -14.51
N PHE A 209 34.63 9.73 -13.47
CA PHE A 209 35.21 10.88 -12.78
C PHE A 209 35.56 10.51 -11.35
N GLN A 210 36.83 10.65 -10.99
CA GLN A 210 37.22 10.63 -9.58
C GLN A 210 37.02 12.03 -9.01
N THR A 211 36.41 12.09 -7.85
CA THR A 211 36.26 13.32 -7.06
C THR A 211 37.05 13.21 -5.77
N LYS A 212 37.65 14.33 -5.39
CA LYS A 212 38.26 14.51 -4.08
C LYS A 212 37.80 15.85 -3.52
N ALA A 213 37.34 15.85 -2.28
CA ALA A 213 37.02 17.07 -1.57
C ALA A 213 38.32 17.66 -0.98
N ASN A 214 38.54 18.96 -1.18
CA ASN A 214 39.61 19.71 -0.53
C ASN A 214 39.04 21.03 0.02
N GLY A 215 38.53 20.97 1.26
CA GLY A 215 37.78 22.07 1.86
C GLY A 215 36.55 22.43 1.01
N ARG A 216 36.50 23.68 0.51
CA ARG A 216 35.42 24.21 -0.34
C ARG A 216 35.53 23.86 -1.83
N HIS A 217 36.50 23.06 -2.23
CA HIS A 217 36.73 22.74 -3.64
C HIS A 217 36.57 21.24 -3.87
N CYS A 218 35.96 20.88 -5.01
CA CYS A 218 35.95 19.52 -5.53
C CYS A 218 36.83 19.47 -6.77
N ILE A 219 37.77 18.51 -6.79
CA ILE A 219 38.64 18.26 -7.94
C ILE A 219 38.02 17.11 -8.74
N PHE A 220 37.61 17.38 -9.97
CA PHE A 220 37.15 16.39 -10.91
C PHE A 220 38.31 15.95 -11.78
N THR A 221 38.63 14.67 -11.78
CA THR A 221 39.60 14.08 -12.71
C THR A 221 38.87 13.09 -13.60
N ARG A 222 38.91 13.31 -14.93
CA ARG A 222 38.40 12.32 -15.87
C ARG A 222 39.43 11.18 -16.00
N ILE A 223 39.10 10.00 -15.50
CA ILE A 223 40.07 8.89 -15.39
C ILE A 223 39.92 7.85 -16.51
N GLU A 224 38.73 7.65 -17.08
CA GLU A 224 38.53 6.65 -18.13
C GLU A 224 37.32 6.96 -19.03
N ASN A 225 37.34 6.39 -20.25
CA ASN A 225 36.22 6.37 -21.17
C ASN A 225 35.94 4.91 -21.55
N GLU A 226 34.90 4.32 -20.97
CA GLU A 226 34.46 2.97 -21.34
C GLU A 226 33.45 3.09 -22.48
N LYS A 227 33.69 2.39 -23.60
CA LYS A 227 32.66 2.13 -24.61
C LYS A 227 31.90 0.88 -24.17
N LYS A 228 30.57 0.97 -24.07
CA LYS A 228 29.73 -0.23 -24.02
C LYS A 228 29.52 -0.81 -25.41
#